data_AF-A0A673HYS5-F1
#
_entry.id   AF-A0A673HYS5-F1
#
_cell.length_a   1.000
_cell.length_b   1.000
_cell.length_c   1.000
_cell.angle_alpha   90.00
_cell.angle_beta   90.00
_cell.angle_gamma   90.00
#
_symmetry.space_group_name_H-M   'P 1'
#
loop_
_entity.id
_entity.type
_entity.pdbx_description
1 polymer ?
#
loop_
_entity_poly.entity_id
_entity_poly.type
_entity_poly.pdbx_seq_one_letter_code
_entity_poly.pdbx_strand_id
1 'polypeptide(L)'
;LKNESADKLIQVVGVETEKVAREKSFGSPVAAVTNVTAAVMVLMAPGGRVPKDRSWKAAKVMMAKVDAFLDALIHFKKENIHENCLKAIQPYLGDPDFSPELIAAKSNAAAGLCSWVINIVKFYEVYCEVEPKRQALSKANAELAAAQEKLSVIKAKINTHRVVCIQVGGLASENVRWAEAVKSFRHQESTLCGDVLLITAFVSYLGYFTKRYRLELMDNSWRPYLSQLKVPIPVTPGLDPLTMLTDDADIAGWQNEGLPADRMSTENATILTSCERWPLMVDPQLQGIKWIKSKYGEELRIIRIGQRG
;
A
#
# COMPACT_ATOMS: atom_id res chain seq x y z
N LEU A 1 7.93 33.91 16.31
CA LEU A 1 8.71 34.58 17.36
C LEU A 1 7.99 35.88 17.66
N LYS A 2 6.94 35.83 18.49
CA LYS A 2 6.35 37.06 19.01
C LYS A 2 7.41 37.69 19.89
N ASN A 3 7.74 38.96 19.66
CA ASN A 3 8.65 39.70 20.54
C ASN A 3 7.88 40.06 21.82
N GLU A 4 7.51 39.04 22.59
CA GLU A 4 6.77 39.19 23.84
C GLU A 4 7.52 40.10 24.81
N SER A 5 8.85 40.18 24.71
CA SER A 5 9.67 41.08 25.50
C SER A 5 9.46 42.55 25.15
N ALA A 6 9.40 42.92 23.87
CA ALA A 6 9.07 44.29 23.46
C ALA A 6 7.63 44.66 23.82
N ASP A 7 6.68 43.74 23.60
CA ASP A 7 5.26 43.98 23.91
C ASP A 7 5.03 44.13 25.44
N LYS A 8 5.72 43.31 26.27
CA LYS A 8 5.74 43.46 27.74
C LYS A 8 6.42 44.75 28.21
N LEU A 9 7.49 45.20 27.55
CA LEU A 9 8.17 46.45 27.88
C LEU A 9 7.34 47.67 27.51
N ILE A 10 6.57 47.62 26.42
CA ILE A 10 5.62 48.68 26.06
C ILE A 10 4.46 48.73 27.07
N GLN A 11 4.00 47.59 27.60
CA GLN A 11 3.09 47.57 28.74
C GLN A 11 3.70 48.25 29.98
N VAL A 12 4.98 48.02 30.29
CA VAL A 12 5.67 48.70 31.40
C VAL A 12 5.76 50.22 31.17
N VAL A 13 6.06 50.66 29.93
CA VAL A 13 6.03 52.09 29.55
C VAL A 13 4.61 52.67 29.63
N GLY A 14 3.58 51.90 29.27
CA GLY A 14 2.17 52.28 29.36
C GLY A 14 1.65 52.40 30.80
N VAL A 15 2.16 51.56 31.71
CA VAL A 15 1.86 51.64 33.15
C VAL A 15 2.51 52.89 33.79
N GLU A 16 3.59 53.42 33.22
CA GLU A 16 4.25 54.66 33.66
C GLU A 16 3.83 55.93 32.89
N THR A 17 2.66 55.91 32.22
CA THR A 17 2.07 57.06 31.49
C THR A 17 2.07 58.37 32.28
N GLU A 18 1.87 58.31 33.61
CA GLU A 18 1.97 59.48 34.51
C GLU A 18 3.39 60.09 34.58
N LYS A 19 4.44 59.28 34.45
CA LYS A 19 5.85 59.73 34.53
C LYS A 19 6.31 60.35 33.21
N VAL A 20 5.88 59.79 32.07
CA VAL A 20 6.07 60.40 30.74
C VAL A 20 5.41 61.78 30.67
N ALA A 21 4.24 61.95 31.29
CA ALA A 21 3.57 63.24 31.41
C ALA A 21 4.32 64.21 32.35
N ARG A 22 4.85 63.75 33.49
CA ARG A 22 5.65 64.56 34.43
C ARG A 22 6.96 65.08 33.81
N GLU A 23 7.64 64.31 32.98
CA GLU A 23 8.91 64.72 32.37
C GLU A 23 8.79 65.84 31.34
N LYS A 24 7.61 66.02 30.73
CA LYS A 24 7.32 67.16 29.84
C LYS A 24 7.37 68.52 30.56
N SER A 25 7.32 68.54 31.89
CA SER A 25 7.33 69.78 32.69
C SER A 25 8.73 70.39 32.90
N PHE A 26 9.82 69.66 32.58
CA PHE A 26 11.18 70.19 32.67
C PHE A 26 11.52 71.12 31.48
N GLY A 27 12.20 72.24 31.77
CA GLY A 27 12.61 73.24 30.78
C GLY A 27 13.70 72.76 29.82
N SER A 28 14.68 71.98 30.31
CA SER A 28 15.76 71.37 29.52
C SER A 28 16.14 70.00 30.10
N PRO A 29 16.03 68.89 29.34
CA PRO A 29 16.38 67.56 29.82
C PRO A 29 17.90 67.30 29.77
N VAL A 30 18.35 66.27 30.50
CA VAL A 30 19.73 65.77 30.41
C VAL A 30 20.00 65.24 28.99
N ALA A 31 21.24 65.38 28.49
CA ALA A 31 21.64 64.93 27.16
C ALA A 31 21.23 63.48 26.86
N ALA A 32 21.36 62.58 27.84
CA ALA A 32 20.94 61.18 27.74
C ALA A 32 19.45 61.00 27.36
N VAL A 33 18.54 61.76 27.98
CA VAL A 33 17.09 61.70 27.69
C VAL A 33 16.78 62.31 26.32
N THR A 34 17.54 63.33 25.90
CA THR A 34 17.44 63.91 24.55
C THR A 34 17.88 62.91 23.48
N ASN A 35 18.94 62.15 23.74
CA ASN A 35 19.44 61.11 22.83
C ASN A 35 18.44 59.96 22.67
N VAL A 36 17.81 59.51 23.76
CA VAL A 36 16.75 58.48 23.72
C VAL A 36 15.55 58.94 22.90
N THR A 37 15.08 60.15 23.14
CA THR A 37 13.92 60.67 22.40
C THR A 37 14.25 60.94 20.92
N ALA A 38 15.46 61.40 20.61
CA ALA A 38 15.95 61.48 19.23
C ALA A 38 16.03 60.10 18.56
N ALA A 39 16.49 59.08 19.27
CA ALA A 39 16.59 57.71 18.79
C ALA A 39 15.21 57.12 18.44
N VAL A 40 14.20 57.34 19.29
CA VAL A 40 12.81 56.95 19.01
C VAL A 40 12.27 57.70 17.79
N MET A 41 12.54 59.00 17.66
CA MET A 41 12.13 59.80 16.49
C MET A 41 12.74 59.29 15.17
N VAL A 42 13.98 58.81 15.22
CA VAL A 42 14.67 58.22 14.06
C VAL A 42 14.01 56.91 13.64
N LEU A 43 13.67 56.03 14.58
CA LEU A 43 13.02 54.75 14.28
C LEU A 43 11.56 54.90 13.81
N MET A 44 10.83 55.89 14.34
CA MET A 44 9.44 56.16 13.96
C MET A 44 9.29 57.00 12.68
N ALA A 45 10.39 57.34 12.01
CA ALA A 45 10.36 58.17 10.82
C ALA A 45 9.60 57.46 9.66
N PRO A 46 8.49 58.04 9.16
CA PRO A 46 7.69 57.39 8.12
C PRO A 46 8.50 57.27 6.82
N GLY A 47 8.62 56.05 6.31
CA GLY A 47 9.29 55.76 5.03
C GLY A 47 10.78 56.13 5.00
N GLY A 48 11.47 56.11 6.14
CA GLY A 48 12.91 56.38 6.19
C GLY A 48 13.29 57.87 6.08
N ARG A 49 12.31 58.78 6.16
CA ARG A 49 12.55 60.24 6.17
C ARG A 49 12.97 60.71 7.56
N VAL A 50 14.23 60.49 7.89
CA VAL A 50 14.77 60.84 9.21
C VAL A 50 14.62 62.35 9.46
N PRO A 51 13.97 62.79 10.56
CA PRO A 51 13.81 64.20 10.88
C PRO A 51 15.16 64.93 10.97
N LYS A 52 15.23 66.11 10.35
CA LYS A 52 16.38 67.02 10.45
C LYS A 52 16.45 67.70 11.82
N ASP A 53 15.29 68.00 12.41
CA ASP A 53 15.18 68.51 13.78
C ASP A 53 14.90 67.34 14.73
N ARG A 54 15.89 67.03 15.58
CA ARG A 54 15.84 65.99 16.62
C ARG A 54 15.96 66.61 18.01
N SER A 55 15.61 67.89 18.14
CA SER A 55 15.65 68.60 19.41
C SER A 55 14.57 68.07 20.36
N TRP A 56 14.78 68.28 21.66
CA TRP A 56 13.78 68.01 22.70
C TRP A 56 12.42 68.69 22.40
N LYS A 57 12.45 69.86 21.75
CA LYS A 57 11.23 70.58 21.36
C LYS A 57 10.39 69.77 20.35
N ALA A 58 11.02 69.17 19.35
CA ALA A 58 10.34 68.32 18.38
C ALA A 58 9.86 66.99 19.00
N ALA A 59 10.68 66.39 19.87
CA ALA A 59 10.30 65.19 20.63
C ALA A 59 9.09 65.44 21.54
N LYS A 60 9.01 66.60 22.19
CA LYS A 60 7.88 66.99 23.04
C LYS A 60 6.57 67.11 22.26
N VAL A 61 6.64 67.58 21.01
CA VAL A 61 5.48 67.65 20.10
C VAL A 61 5.02 66.26 19.70
N MET A 62 5.94 65.35 19.36
CA MET A 62 5.62 63.94 19.08
C MET A 62 4.92 63.28 20.28
N MET A 63 5.47 63.48 21.48
CA MET A 63 4.93 62.89 22.69
C MET A 63 3.68 63.61 23.22
N ALA A 64 3.26 64.75 22.62
CA ALA A 64 2.16 65.58 23.13
C ALA A 64 0.86 64.78 23.29
N LYS A 65 0.58 63.87 22.34
CA LYS A 65 -0.53 62.90 22.41
C LYS A 65 0.00 61.54 22.85
N VAL A 66 0.00 61.30 24.16
CA VAL A 66 0.63 60.10 24.77
C VAL A 66 -0.02 58.81 24.28
N ASP A 67 -1.35 58.74 24.23
CA ASP A 67 -2.07 57.52 23.83
C ASP A 67 -1.76 57.11 22.39
N ALA A 68 -1.77 58.07 21.47
CA ALA A 68 -1.45 57.84 20.06
C ALA A 68 0.03 57.47 19.86
N PHE A 69 0.93 58.04 20.67
CA PHE A 69 2.35 57.70 20.64
C PHE A 69 2.60 56.27 21.12
N LEU A 70 1.99 55.87 22.23
CA LEU A 70 2.10 54.50 22.74
C LEU A 70 1.49 53.49 21.76
N ASP A 71 0.32 53.79 21.19
CA ASP A 71 -0.31 52.93 20.18
C ASP A 71 0.58 52.75 18.94
N ALA A 72 1.26 53.81 18.50
CA ALA A 72 2.22 53.76 17.41
C ALA A 72 3.48 52.94 17.75
N LEU A 73 3.91 52.87 19.01
CA LEU A 73 5.00 51.99 19.47
C LEU A 73 4.57 50.52 19.51
N ILE A 74 3.33 50.23 19.93
CA ILE A 74 2.75 48.88 19.98
C ILE A 74 2.61 48.30 18.57
N HIS A 75 2.04 49.08 17.66
CA HIS A 75 1.76 48.66 16.28
C HIS A 75 2.91 48.95 15.32
N PHE A 76 4.10 49.25 15.84
CA PHE A 76 5.27 49.53 15.02
C PHE A 76 5.66 48.30 14.18
N LYS A 77 5.87 48.51 12.88
CA LYS A 77 6.24 47.46 11.92
C LYS A 77 7.72 47.07 12.06
N LYS A 78 8.02 46.29 13.11
CA LYS A 78 9.35 45.75 13.43
C LYS A 78 9.98 44.85 12.36
N GLU A 79 9.20 44.39 11.39
CA GLU A 79 9.64 43.53 10.27
C GLU A 79 10.07 44.34 9.03
N ASN A 80 9.85 45.67 9.01
CA ASN A 80 10.17 46.53 7.88
C ASN A 80 10.72 47.89 8.35
N ILE A 81 11.99 47.89 8.78
CA ILE A 81 12.73 49.10 9.17
C ILE A 81 13.56 49.57 7.98
N HIS A 82 13.39 50.83 7.58
CA HIS A 82 14.12 51.40 6.46
C HIS A 82 15.62 51.56 6.78
N GLU A 83 16.51 51.26 5.83
CA GLU A 83 17.97 51.27 6.02
C GLU A 83 18.50 52.63 6.53
N ASN A 84 17.95 53.74 6.04
CA ASN A 84 18.23 55.10 6.54
C ASN A 84 18.00 55.28 8.05
N CYS A 85 16.96 54.67 8.61
CA CYS A 85 16.67 54.72 10.05
C CYS A 85 17.72 53.91 10.83
N LEU A 86 18.14 52.75 10.31
CA LEU A 86 19.21 51.95 10.90
C LEU A 86 20.54 52.71 10.88
N LYS A 87 20.93 53.30 9.75
CA LYS A 87 22.17 54.09 9.68
C LYS A 87 22.17 55.28 10.64
N ALA A 88 21.02 55.93 10.82
CA ALA A 88 20.88 57.06 11.72
C ALA A 88 20.79 56.67 13.22
N ILE A 89 20.42 55.42 13.55
CA ILE A 89 20.35 54.93 14.93
C ILE A 89 21.69 54.38 15.43
N GLN A 90 22.56 53.89 14.54
CA GLN A 90 23.87 53.30 14.88
C GLN A 90 24.74 54.16 15.81
N PRO A 91 24.88 55.50 15.61
CA PRO A 91 25.67 56.34 16.51
C PRO A 91 25.15 56.39 17.94
N TYR A 92 23.83 56.21 18.14
CA TYR A 92 23.22 56.18 19.47
C TYR A 92 23.40 54.82 20.14
N LEU A 93 23.35 53.72 19.37
CA LEU A 93 23.55 52.37 19.91
C LEU A 93 25.02 52.06 20.24
N GLY A 94 25.96 52.76 19.62
CA GLY A 94 27.40 52.65 19.91
C GLY A 94 27.86 53.48 21.12
N ASP A 95 26.99 54.32 21.69
CA ASP A 95 27.29 55.12 22.87
C ASP A 95 27.10 54.27 24.15
N PRO A 96 28.14 54.09 24.99
CA PRO A 96 28.02 53.34 26.24
C PRO A 96 27.03 53.98 27.24
N ASP A 97 26.73 55.28 27.09
CA ASP A 97 25.72 55.97 27.90
C ASP A 97 24.27 55.65 27.46
N PHE A 98 24.08 54.99 26.31
CA PHE A 98 22.78 54.58 25.78
C PHE A 98 22.38 53.18 26.27
N SER A 99 22.30 53.03 27.60
CA SER A 99 21.84 51.79 28.23
C SER A 99 20.60 52.03 29.12
N PRO A 100 19.61 51.13 29.10
CA PRO A 100 18.41 51.28 29.92
C PRO A 100 18.71 51.40 31.42
N GLU A 101 19.76 50.73 31.91
CA GLU A 101 20.17 50.76 33.32
C GLU A 101 20.73 52.13 33.75
N LEU A 102 21.58 52.76 32.91
CA LEU A 102 22.13 54.09 33.18
C LEU A 102 21.08 55.19 33.02
N ILE A 103 20.15 55.00 32.10
CA ILE A 103 19.06 55.96 31.86
C ILE A 103 18.00 55.84 32.95
N ALA A 104 17.75 54.65 33.52
CA ALA A 104 16.80 54.46 34.62
C ALA A 104 17.17 55.29 35.86
N ALA A 105 18.46 55.49 36.13
CA ALA A 105 18.94 56.37 37.19
C ALA A 105 18.51 57.84 37.01
N LYS A 106 18.17 58.24 35.78
CA LYS A 106 17.75 59.61 35.41
C LYS A 106 16.25 59.69 35.12
N SER A 107 15.69 58.68 34.47
CA SER A 107 14.29 58.60 34.02
C SER A 107 13.90 57.16 33.69
N ASN A 108 12.89 56.62 34.40
CA ASN A 108 12.33 55.30 34.09
C ASN A 108 11.60 55.28 32.74
N ALA A 109 10.89 56.35 32.41
CA ALA A 109 10.17 56.48 31.15
C ALA A 109 11.13 56.47 29.95
N ALA A 110 12.24 57.21 30.04
CA ALA A 110 13.29 57.18 29.03
C ALA A 110 14.03 55.84 29.02
N ALA A 111 14.17 55.15 30.15
CA ALA A 111 14.77 53.81 30.18
C ALA A 111 13.92 52.78 29.41
N GLY A 112 12.59 52.82 29.56
CA GLY A 112 11.67 51.98 28.80
C GLY A 112 11.72 52.25 27.29
N LEU A 113 11.79 53.52 26.89
CA LEU A 113 11.97 53.91 25.48
C LEU A 113 13.33 53.49 24.93
N CYS A 114 14.40 53.62 25.71
CA CYS A 114 15.74 53.15 25.35
C CYS A 114 15.76 51.63 25.13
N SER A 115 15.15 50.87 26.04
CA SER A 115 15.04 49.42 25.95
C SER A 115 14.23 49.00 24.72
N TRP A 116 13.14 49.71 24.42
CA TRP A 116 12.35 49.49 23.21
C TRP A 116 13.18 49.69 21.93
N VAL A 117 13.92 50.81 21.80
CA VAL A 117 14.79 51.08 20.65
C VAL A 117 15.79 49.94 20.44
N ILE A 118 16.49 49.52 21.50
CA ILE A 118 17.49 48.45 21.43
C ILE A 118 16.85 47.12 21.02
N ASN A 119 15.71 46.76 21.61
CA ASN A 119 15.05 45.49 21.34
C ASN A 119 14.45 45.41 19.92
N ILE A 120 13.97 46.54 19.38
CA ILE A 120 13.46 46.60 18.00
C ILE A 120 14.59 46.40 16.99
N VAL A 121 15.75 47.05 17.19
CA VAL A 121 16.91 46.89 16.30
C VAL A 121 17.47 45.47 16.37
N LYS A 122 17.67 44.93 17.59
CA LYS A 122 18.10 43.53 17.79
C LYS A 122 17.13 42.52 17.18
N PHE A 123 15.82 42.75 17.30
CA PHE A 123 14.82 41.89 16.68
C PHE A 123 14.92 41.90 15.15
N TYR A 124 15.09 43.08 14.55
CA TYR A 124 15.20 43.22 13.10
C TYR A 124 16.45 42.54 12.55
N GLU A 125 17.60 42.67 13.24
CA GLU A 125 18.84 41.96 12.88
C GLU A 125 18.63 40.45 12.84
N VAL A 126 18.05 39.87 13.90
CA VAL A 126 17.75 38.43 13.95
C VAL A 126 16.70 38.05 12.91
N TYR A 127 15.69 38.88 12.68
CA TYR A 127 14.62 38.66 11.69
C TYR A 127 15.21 38.51 10.28
N CYS A 128 16.13 39.41 9.88
CA CYS A 128 16.81 39.34 8.59
C CYS A 128 17.57 38.02 8.37
N GLU A 129 18.12 37.41 9.43
CA GLU A 129 18.82 36.13 9.31
C GLU A 129 17.89 34.91 9.28
N VAL A 130 16.80 34.93 10.05
CA VAL A 130 15.91 33.77 10.21
C VAL A 130 14.85 33.65 9.12
N GLU A 131 14.39 34.77 8.56
CA GLU A 131 13.35 34.79 7.53
C GLU A 131 13.77 34.07 6.23
N PRO A 132 14.95 34.31 5.63
CA PRO A 132 15.37 33.57 4.43
C PRO A 132 15.51 32.08 4.70
N LYS A 133 15.97 31.69 5.90
CA LYS A 133 16.08 30.28 6.31
C LYS A 133 14.71 29.62 6.45
N ARG A 134 13.72 30.33 6.98
CA ARG A 134 12.33 29.86 7.08
C ARG A 134 11.69 29.68 5.71
N GLN A 135 11.89 30.65 4.81
CA GLN A 135 11.39 30.56 3.44
C GLN A 135 12.05 29.41 2.69
N ALA A 136 13.38 29.25 2.81
CA ALA A 136 14.11 28.14 2.23
C ALA A 136 13.64 26.78 2.78
N LEU A 137 13.43 26.67 4.11
CA LEU A 137 12.91 25.46 4.74
C LEU A 137 11.48 25.15 4.26
N SER A 138 10.61 26.16 4.18
CA SER A 138 9.24 26.01 3.69
C SER A 138 9.22 25.53 2.24
N LYS A 139 10.09 26.10 1.38
CA LYS A 139 10.24 25.68 -0.02
C LYS A 139 10.75 24.24 -0.13
N ALA A 140 11.80 23.88 0.60
CA ALA A 140 12.34 22.53 0.60
C ALA A 140 11.33 21.49 1.10
N ASN A 141 10.54 21.82 2.13
CA ASN A 141 9.46 20.95 2.61
C ASN A 141 8.34 20.79 1.58
N ALA A 142 7.97 21.85 0.85
CA ALA A 142 6.98 21.77 -0.22
C ALA A 142 7.47 20.90 -1.39
N GLU A 143 8.74 21.04 -1.78
CA GLU A 143 9.38 20.21 -2.80
C GLU A 143 9.44 18.74 -2.38
N LEU A 144 9.81 18.47 -1.11
CA LEU A 144 9.83 17.13 -0.55
C LEU A 144 8.44 16.48 -0.53
N ALA A 145 7.41 17.21 -0.11
CA ALA A 145 6.04 16.72 -0.11
C ALA A 145 5.56 16.38 -1.53
N ALA A 146 5.85 17.25 -2.51
CA ALA A 146 5.52 17.00 -3.91
C ALA A 146 6.25 15.77 -4.48
N ALA A 147 7.52 15.57 -4.10
CA ALA A 147 8.28 14.38 -4.51
C ALA A 147 7.76 13.09 -3.86
N GLN A 148 7.40 13.15 -2.58
CA GLN A 148 6.81 12.03 -1.85
C GLN A 148 5.46 11.61 -2.43
N GLU A 149 4.62 12.55 -2.84
CA GLU A 149 3.34 12.25 -3.50
C GLU A 149 3.54 11.60 -4.87
N LYS A 150 4.49 12.09 -5.68
CA LYS A 150 4.83 11.43 -6.94
C LYS A 150 5.32 10.00 -6.69
N LEU A 151 6.14 9.80 -5.66
CA LEU A 151 6.68 8.50 -5.29
C LEU A 151 5.58 7.55 -4.77
N SER A 152 4.61 8.04 -4.00
CA SER A 152 3.48 7.25 -3.51
C SER A 152 2.62 6.73 -4.67
N VAL A 153 2.32 7.60 -5.64
CA VAL A 153 1.56 7.25 -6.85
C VAL A 153 2.32 6.21 -7.69
N ILE A 154 3.62 6.39 -7.90
CA ILE A 154 4.44 5.43 -8.66
C ILE A 154 4.50 4.08 -7.94
N LYS A 155 4.72 4.06 -6.61
CA LYS A 155 4.72 2.83 -5.80
C LYS A 155 3.37 2.12 -5.86
N ALA A 156 2.26 2.85 -5.78
CA ALA A 156 0.93 2.28 -5.91
C ALA A 156 0.75 1.60 -7.27
N LYS A 157 1.12 2.27 -8.38
CA LYS A 157 1.08 1.70 -9.73
C LYS A 157 1.93 0.44 -9.84
N ILE A 158 3.17 0.44 -9.35
CA ILE A 158 4.06 -0.73 -9.38
C ILE A 158 3.43 -1.90 -8.62
N ASN A 159 2.85 -1.65 -7.44
CA ASN A 159 2.23 -2.71 -6.66
C ASN A 159 0.99 -3.28 -7.37
N THR A 160 0.17 -2.44 -8.00
CA THR A 160 -0.95 -2.88 -8.85
C THR A 160 -0.46 -3.76 -10.00
N HIS A 161 0.55 -3.31 -10.76
CA HIS A 161 1.13 -4.10 -11.86
C HIS A 161 1.69 -5.45 -11.37
N ARG A 162 2.37 -5.47 -10.21
CA ARG A 162 2.91 -6.70 -9.63
C ARG A 162 1.82 -7.71 -9.27
N VAL A 163 0.73 -7.24 -8.66
CA VAL A 163 -0.42 -8.11 -8.32
C VAL A 163 -1.05 -8.69 -9.59
N VAL A 164 -1.23 -7.86 -10.63
CA VAL A 164 -1.73 -8.33 -11.93
C VAL A 164 -0.80 -9.39 -12.54
N CYS A 165 0.52 -9.17 -12.51
CA CYS A 165 1.48 -10.15 -13.02
C CYS A 165 1.45 -11.49 -12.26
N ILE A 166 1.22 -11.49 -10.95
CA ILE A 166 1.06 -12.74 -10.17
C ILE A 166 -0.18 -13.51 -10.65
N GLN A 167 -1.30 -12.81 -10.87
CA GLN A 167 -2.55 -13.43 -11.31
C GLN A 167 -2.46 -13.96 -12.75
N VAL A 168 -1.75 -13.24 -13.63
CA VAL A 168 -1.46 -13.70 -14.99
C VAL A 168 -0.44 -14.85 -14.99
N GLY A 169 0.53 -14.84 -14.08
CA GLY A 169 1.49 -15.93 -13.89
C GLY A 169 0.83 -17.24 -13.46
N GLY A 170 -0.20 -17.17 -12.60
CA GLY A 170 -1.01 -18.34 -12.23
C GLY A 170 -1.82 -18.94 -13.39
N LEU A 171 -2.11 -18.16 -14.44
CA LEU A 171 -2.79 -18.62 -15.65
C LEU A 171 -1.82 -19.20 -16.69
N ALA A 172 -0.51 -18.91 -16.57
CA ALA A 172 0.50 -19.41 -17.51
C ALA A 172 0.68 -20.93 -17.38
N SER A 173 0.69 -21.47 -16.16
CA SER A 173 0.74 -22.92 -15.91
C SER A 173 -0.53 -23.63 -16.40
N GLU A 174 -1.69 -23.01 -16.21
CA GLU A 174 -2.95 -23.57 -16.70
C GLU A 174 -3.00 -23.58 -18.24
N ASN A 175 -2.48 -22.55 -18.91
CA ASN A 175 -2.39 -22.53 -20.37
C ASN A 175 -1.53 -23.68 -20.91
N VAL A 176 -0.41 -23.99 -20.27
CA VAL A 176 0.43 -25.16 -20.63
C VAL A 176 -0.36 -26.46 -20.43
N ARG A 177 -1.03 -26.61 -19.27
CA ARG A 177 -1.81 -27.80 -18.95
C ARG A 177 -2.96 -28.03 -19.94
N TRP A 178 -3.70 -26.99 -20.32
CA TRP A 178 -4.76 -27.10 -21.33
C TRP A 178 -4.19 -27.41 -22.72
N ALA A 179 -3.06 -26.81 -23.10
CA ALA A 179 -2.41 -27.12 -24.37
C ALA A 179 -1.97 -28.59 -24.46
N GLU A 180 -1.41 -29.13 -23.37
CA GLU A 180 -1.06 -30.55 -23.26
C GLU A 180 -2.30 -31.45 -23.30
N ALA A 181 -3.36 -31.10 -22.58
CA ALA A 181 -4.62 -31.83 -22.59
C ALA A 181 -5.25 -31.86 -24.00
N VAL A 182 -5.30 -30.72 -24.70
CA VAL A 182 -5.80 -30.63 -26.07
C VAL A 182 -4.95 -31.49 -27.02
N LYS A 183 -3.62 -31.49 -26.86
CA LYS A 183 -2.74 -32.36 -27.64
C LYS A 183 -3.02 -33.85 -27.39
N SER A 184 -3.24 -34.23 -26.13
CA SER A 184 -3.63 -35.59 -25.75
C SER A 184 -4.98 -35.99 -26.37
N PHE A 185 -5.98 -35.12 -26.29
CA PHE A 185 -7.30 -35.39 -26.86
C PHE A 185 -7.28 -35.53 -28.38
N ARG A 186 -6.46 -34.75 -29.09
CA ARG A 186 -6.26 -34.93 -30.53
C ARG A 186 -5.64 -36.28 -30.87
N HIS A 187 -4.76 -36.80 -30.02
CA HIS A 187 -4.21 -38.14 -30.20
C HIS A 187 -5.29 -39.21 -29.96
N GLN A 188 -6.05 -39.08 -28.88
CA GLN A 188 -7.16 -39.98 -28.55
C GLN A 188 -8.26 -39.97 -29.62
N GLU A 189 -8.59 -38.81 -30.19
CA GLU A 189 -9.58 -38.69 -31.28
C GLU A 189 -9.23 -39.61 -32.46
N SER A 190 -7.93 -39.74 -32.78
CA SER A 190 -7.49 -40.58 -33.87
C SER A 190 -7.58 -42.08 -33.57
N THR A 191 -7.38 -42.51 -32.31
CA THR A 191 -7.37 -43.94 -31.91
C THR A 191 -8.69 -44.44 -31.36
N LEU A 192 -9.60 -43.53 -30.99
CA LEU A 192 -10.85 -43.82 -30.27
C LEU A 192 -11.69 -44.91 -30.95
N CYS A 193 -11.84 -44.86 -32.27
CA CYS A 193 -12.63 -45.85 -33.00
C CYS A 193 -12.04 -47.26 -32.89
N GLY A 194 -10.71 -47.39 -32.96
CA GLY A 194 -10.02 -48.68 -32.81
C GLY A 194 -10.04 -49.18 -31.37
N ASP A 195 -9.89 -48.26 -30.42
CA ASP A 195 -9.92 -48.56 -28.99
C ASP A 195 -11.30 -49.09 -28.57
N VAL A 196 -12.37 -48.39 -28.96
CA VAL A 196 -13.76 -48.83 -28.72
C VAL A 196 -14.04 -50.17 -29.39
N LEU A 197 -13.57 -50.39 -30.61
CA LEU A 197 -13.74 -51.66 -31.31
C LEU A 197 -13.11 -52.84 -30.55
N LEU A 198 -11.87 -52.68 -30.07
CA LEU A 198 -11.20 -53.73 -29.31
C LEU A 198 -11.86 -53.98 -27.94
N ILE A 199 -12.23 -52.92 -27.23
CA ILE A 199 -12.85 -53.01 -25.91
C ILE A 199 -14.22 -53.68 -26.00
N THR A 200 -15.05 -53.27 -26.95
CA THR A 200 -16.37 -53.88 -27.17
C THR A 200 -16.26 -55.34 -27.63
N ALA A 201 -15.30 -55.66 -28.50
CA ALA A 201 -15.03 -57.05 -28.87
C ALA A 201 -14.55 -57.89 -27.67
N PHE A 202 -13.72 -57.32 -26.80
CA PHE A 202 -13.26 -57.97 -25.57
C PHE A 202 -14.42 -58.31 -24.64
N VAL A 203 -15.26 -57.32 -24.30
CA VAL A 203 -16.41 -57.54 -23.41
C VAL A 203 -17.41 -58.53 -24.01
N SER A 204 -17.64 -58.45 -25.32
CA SER A 204 -18.64 -59.29 -26.00
C SER A 204 -18.22 -60.75 -26.16
N TYR A 205 -16.94 -61.02 -26.42
CA TYR A 205 -16.47 -62.34 -26.82
C TYR A 205 -15.46 -62.97 -25.86
N LEU A 206 -14.72 -62.20 -25.05
CA LEU A 206 -13.62 -62.74 -24.25
C LEU A 206 -14.00 -63.16 -22.83
N GLY A 207 -15.22 -62.85 -22.38
CA GLY A 207 -15.66 -63.13 -21.02
C GLY A 207 -15.58 -64.60 -20.60
N TYR A 208 -15.81 -65.55 -21.50
CA TYR A 208 -15.77 -66.99 -21.18
C TYR A 208 -14.37 -67.62 -21.28
N PHE A 209 -13.39 -66.91 -21.84
CA PHE A 209 -12.05 -67.45 -22.05
C PHE A 209 -11.12 -67.25 -20.85
N THR A 210 -10.07 -68.06 -20.78
CA THR A 210 -9.03 -67.94 -19.75
C THR A 210 -8.14 -66.73 -19.99
N LYS A 211 -7.56 -66.16 -18.93
CA LYS A 211 -6.65 -65.00 -19.00
C LYS A 211 -5.57 -65.15 -20.07
N ARG A 212 -4.92 -66.31 -20.16
CA ARG A 212 -3.85 -66.57 -21.14
C ARG A 212 -4.37 -66.45 -22.57
N TYR A 213 -5.53 -67.04 -22.83
CA TYR A 213 -6.13 -67.03 -24.17
C TYR A 213 -6.64 -65.64 -24.56
N ARG A 214 -7.15 -64.86 -23.59
CA ARG A 214 -7.53 -63.46 -23.80
C ARG A 214 -6.34 -62.63 -24.31
N LEU A 215 -5.19 -62.73 -23.64
CA LEU A 215 -3.96 -62.04 -24.03
C LEU A 215 -3.47 -62.48 -25.41
N GLU A 216 -3.48 -63.79 -25.68
CA GLU A 216 -3.06 -64.33 -26.98
C GLU A 216 -3.94 -63.84 -28.13
N LEU A 217 -5.28 -63.84 -27.96
CA LEU A 217 -6.18 -63.29 -28.97
C LEU A 217 -5.99 -61.80 -29.18
N MET A 218 -5.87 -61.02 -28.10
CA MET A 218 -5.71 -59.58 -28.19
C MET A 218 -4.38 -59.19 -28.84
N ASP A 219 -3.26 -59.67 -28.30
CA ASP A 219 -1.95 -59.15 -28.64
C ASP A 219 -1.36 -59.84 -29.88
N ASN A 220 -1.67 -61.12 -30.11
CA ASN A 220 -1.10 -61.87 -31.24
C ASN A 220 -2.05 -62.01 -32.43
N SER A 221 -3.36 -61.81 -32.26
CA SER A 221 -4.32 -61.94 -33.36
C SER A 221 -4.99 -60.61 -33.72
N TRP A 222 -5.68 -59.96 -32.78
CA TRP A 222 -6.53 -58.80 -33.09
C TRP A 222 -5.75 -57.52 -33.37
N ARG A 223 -4.79 -57.15 -32.51
CA ARG A 223 -3.97 -55.95 -32.75
C ARG A 223 -3.14 -56.03 -34.04
N PRO A 224 -2.46 -57.16 -34.35
CA PRO A 224 -1.74 -57.30 -35.60
C PRO A 224 -2.68 -57.26 -36.80
N TYR A 225 -3.85 -57.90 -36.70
CA TYR A 225 -4.86 -57.87 -37.77
C TYR A 225 -5.30 -56.45 -38.10
N LEU A 226 -5.68 -55.63 -37.10
CA LEU A 226 -6.12 -54.24 -37.30
C LEU A 226 -5.02 -53.37 -37.93
N SER A 227 -3.76 -53.65 -37.59
CA SER A 227 -2.59 -52.93 -38.11
C SER A 227 -2.21 -53.34 -39.54
N GLN A 228 -2.50 -54.58 -39.94
CA GLN A 228 -2.17 -55.14 -41.25
C GLN A 228 -3.25 -54.89 -42.33
N LEU A 229 -4.37 -54.27 -41.97
CA LEU A 229 -5.41 -53.89 -42.92
C LEU A 229 -4.88 -52.89 -43.96
N LYS A 230 -5.43 -52.95 -45.19
CA LYS A 230 -5.09 -52.02 -46.28
C LYS A 230 -5.31 -50.55 -45.88
N VAL A 231 -6.31 -50.30 -45.03
CA VAL A 231 -6.49 -49.05 -44.30
C VAL A 231 -6.39 -49.42 -42.82
N PRO A 232 -5.29 -49.04 -42.13
CA PRO A 232 -5.08 -49.43 -40.75
C PRO A 232 -6.10 -48.74 -39.84
N ILE A 233 -6.60 -49.46 -38.85
CA ILE A 233 -7.42 -48.89 -37.80
C ILE A 233 -6.48 -48.54 -36.63
N PRO A 234 -6.23 -47.26 -36.35
CA PRO A 234 -5.34 -46.84 -35.28
C PRO A 234 -5.90 -47.24 -33.91
N VAL A 235 -5.01 -47.73 -33.04
CA VAL A 235 -5.31 -48.18 -31.69
C VAL A 235 -4.20 -47.65 -30.77
N THR A 236 -4.55 -47.28 -29.55
CA THR A 236 -3.59 -46.89 -28.53
C THR A 236 -2.62 -48.03 -28.23
N PRO A 237 -1.30 -47.82 -28.35
CA PRO A 237 -0.31 -48.85 -28.01
C PRO A 237 -0.46 -49.28 -26.55
N GLY A 238 -0.60 -50.59 -26.33
CA GLY A 238 -0.78 -51.12 -24.97
C GLY A 238 -2.13 -50.81 -24.33
N LEU A 239 -3.16 -50.45 -25.12
CA LEU A 239 -4.52 -50.22 -24.63
C LEU A 239 -4.97 -51.36 -23.69
N ASP A 240 -5.35 -51.01 -22.47
CA ASP A 240 -5.98 -51.94 -21.56
C ASP A 240 -7.51 -51.97 -21.83
N PRO A 241 -8.12 -53.16 -22.03
CA PRO A 241 -9.56 -53.31 -22.23
C PRO A 241 -10.46 -52.63 -21.18
N LEU A 242 -9.94 -52.44 -19.97
CA LEU A 242 -10.71 -51.94 -18.83
C LEU A 242 -10.73 -50.42 -18.75
N THR A 243 -9.77 -49.73 -19.37
CA THR A 243 -9.54 -48.28 -19.16
C THR A 243 -10.70 -47.38 -19.56
N MET A 244 -11.56 -47.79 -20.50
CA MET A 244 -12.75 -47.02 -20.88
C MET A 244 -14.03 -47.42 -20.12
N LEU A 245 -14.00 -48.56 -19.42
CA LEU A 245 -15.20 -49.15 -18.81
C LEU A 245 -15.25 -48.98 -17.31
N THR A 246 -14.09 -48.81 -16.67
CA THR A 246 -13.94 -48.75 -15.22
C THR A 246 -12.82 -47.81 -14.85
N ASP A 247 -12.99 -47.12 -13.73
CA ASP A 247 -11.92 -46.36 -13.09
C ASP A 247 -11.37 -47.07 -11.83
N ASP A 248 -10.30 -46.53 -11.26
CA ASP A 248 -9.70 -47.07 -10.04
C ASP A 248 -10.65 -47.02 -8.83
N ALA A 249 -11.65 -46.12 -8.84
CA ALA A 249 -12.63 -46.01 -7.77
C ALA A 249 -13.65 -47.16 -7.83
N ASP A 250 -14.11 -47.54 -9.03
CA ASP A 250 -14.94 -48.72 -9.25
C ASP A 250 -14.23 -50.00 -8.79
N ILE A 251 -12.96 -50.16 -9.17
CA ILE A 251 -12.13 -51.32 -8.80
C ILE A 251 -11.97 -51.40 -7.28
N ALA A 252 -11.66 -50.26 -6.63
CA ALA A 252 -11.57 -50.19 -5.18
C ALA A 252 -12.91 -50.50 -4.49
N GLY A 253 -14.02 -50.03 -5.07
CA GLY A 253 -15.38 -50.37 -4.62
C GLY A 253 -15.62 -51.87 -4.63
N TRP A 254 -15.28 -52.55 -5.72
CA TRP A 254 -15.49 -54.00 -5.83
C TRP A 254 -14.60 -54.80 -4.88
N GLN A 255 -13.36 -54.34 -4.66
CA GLN A 255 -12.48 -54.95 -3.66
C GLN A 255 -13.05 -54.84 -2.24
N ASN A 256 -13.65 -53.70 -1.90
CA ASN A 256 -14.36 -53.52 -0.63
C ASN A 256 -15.61 -54.41 -0.52
N GLU A 257 -16.27 -54.70 -1.63
CA GLU A 257 -17.39 -55.65 -1.75
C GLU A 257 -16.93 -57.13 -1.74
N GLY A 258 -15.63 -57.39 -1.60
CA GLY A 258 -15.07 -58.74 -1.49
C GLY A 258 -14.69 -59.40 -2.82
N LEU A 259 -14.60 -58.65 -3.91
CA LEU A 259 -13.97 -59.11 -5.15
C LEU A 259 -12.46 -59.30 -4.93
N PRO A 260 -11.86 -60.41 -5.39
CA PRO A 260 -10.42 -60.56 -5.36
C PRO A 260 -9.70 -59.46 -6.16
N ALA A 261 -8.54 -59.02 -5.69
CA ALA A 261 -7.74 -57.97 -6.33
C ALA A 261 -6.97 -58.44 -7.58
N ASP A 262 -7.20 -59.67 -8.04
CA ASP A 262 -6.51 -60.19 -9.22
C ASP A 262 -7.15 -59.67 -10.51
N ARG A 263 -6.32 -59.57 -11.55
CA ARG A 263 -6.70 -59.03 -12.85
C ARG A 263 -7.89 -59.75 -13.49
N MET A 264 -8.00 -61.07 -13.34
CA MET A 264 -9.08 -61.83 -13.97
C MET A 264 -10.41 -61.52 -13.29
N SER A 265 -10.43 -61.39 -11.96
CA SER A 265 -11.59 -60.97 -11.20
C SER A 265 -12.04 -59.56 -11.59
N THR A 266 -11.13 -58.60 -11.74
CA THR A 266 -11.45 -57.25 -12.21
C THR A 266 -12.01 -57.25 -13.64
N GLU A 267 -11.43 -58.03 -14.56
CA GLU A 267 -11.95 -58.18 -15.93
C GLU A 267 -13.35 -58.78 -15.92
N ASN A 268 -13.59 -59.83 -15.14
CA ASN A 268 -14.89 -60.49 -15.07
C ASN A 268 -15.95 -59.57 -14.43
N ALA A 269 -15.59 -58.81 -13.40
CA ALA A 269 -16.46 -57.83 -12.78
C ALA A 269 -16.85 -56.72 -13.77
N THR A 270 -15.87 -56.22 -14.53
CA THR A 270 -16.09 -55.21 -15.58
C THR A 270 -17.05 -55.70 -16.65
N ILE A 271 -16.87 -56.95 -17.10
CA ILE A 271 -17.79 -57.57 -18.08
C ILE A 271 -19.19 -57.70 -17.47
N LEU A 272 -19.29 -58.16 -16.22
CA LEU A 272 -20.58 -58.30 -15.54
C LEU A 272 -21.33 -56.97 -15.43
N THR A 273 -20.64 -55.87 -15.12
CA THR A 273 -21.24 -54.55 -14.94
C THR A 273 -21.52 -53.83 -16.27
N SER A 274 -20.77 -54.15 -17.32
CA SER A 274 -20.89 -53.49 -18.63
C SER A 274 -21.84 -54.20 -19.60
N CYS A 275 -22.20 -55.46 -19.35
CA CYS A 275 -23.10 -56.21 -20.22
C CYS A 275 -24.58 -55.86 -19.98
N GLU A 276 -25.34 -55.64 -21.06
CA GLU A 276 -26.80 -55.45 -21.00
C GLU A 276 -27.54 -56.75 -20.59
N ARG A 277 -27.01 -57.90 -20.98
CA ARG A 277 -27.51 -59.21 -20.56
C ARG A 277 -26.74 -59.69 -19.34
N TRP A 278 -27.43 -60.45 -18.48
CA TRP A 278 -26.85 -61.11 -17.31
C TRP A 278 -25.94 -62.28 -17.73
N PRO A 279 -24.61 -62.16 -17.61
CA PRO A 279 -23.68 -63.24 -17.95
C PRO A 279 -23.81 -64.41 -16.97
N LEU A 280 -23.71 -65.64 -17.47
CA LEU A 280 -23.64 -66.83 -16.63
C LEU A 280 -22.28 -66.86 -15.92
N MET A 281 -22.30 -66.80 -14.59
CA MET A 281 -21.09 -66.86 -13.78
C MET A 281 -20.77 -68.30 -13.38
N VAL A 282 -19.59 -68.79 -13.79
CA VAL A 282 -19.05 -70.09 -13.39
C VAL A 282 -18.08 -69.87 -12.22
N ASP A 283 -18.56 -70.09 -11.00
CA ASP A 283 -17.83 -69.75 -9.76
C ASP A 283 -17.71 -70.97 -8.82
N PRO A 284 -16.73 -71.86 -9.04
CA PRO A 284 -16.53 -73.03 -8.19
C PRO A 284 -16.02 -72.68 -6.78
N GLN A 285 -15.42 -71.50 -6.60
CA GLN A 285 -14.84 -71.06 -5.33
C GLN A 285 -15.80 -70.19 -4.50
N LEU A 286 -16.99 -69.91 -5.03
CA LEU A 286 -18.02 -69.08 -4.40
C LEU A 286 -17.55 -67.66 -4.06
N GLN A 287 -16.56 -67.14 -4.78
CA GLN A 287 -16.04 -65.78 -4.59
C GLN A 287 -16.91 -64.73 -5.29
N GLY A 288 -17.31 -65.01 -6.53
CA GLY A 288 -18.18 -64.15 -7.32
C GLY A 288 -19.58 -64.04 -6.73
N ILE A 289 -20.14 -65.14 -6.22
CA ILE A 289 -21.44 -65.10 -5.53
C ILE A 289 -21.38 -64.29 -4.23
N LYS A 290 -20.26 -64.34 -3.49
CA LYS A 290 -20.07 -63.54 -2.28
C LYS A 290 -20.04 -62.05 -2.63
N TRP A 291 -19.31 -61.69 -3.68
CA TRP A 291 -19.26 -60.33 -4.20
C TRP A 291 -20.64 -59.81 -4.62
N ILE A 292 -21.40 -60.56 -5.43
CA ILE A 292 -22.76 -60.17 -5.86
C ILE A 292 -23.68 -59.92 -4.65
N LYS A 293 -23.66 -60.81 -3.65
CA LYS A 293 -24.47 -60.63 -2.43
C LYS A 293 -24.07 -59.39 -1.65
N SER A 294 -22.78 -59.09 -1.56
CA SER A 294 -22.30 -57.89 -0.88
C SER A 294 -22.66 -56.62 -1.64
N LYS A 295 -22.60 -56.66 -2.97
CA LYS A 295 -22.86 -55.52 -3.86
C LYS A 295 -24.34 -55.11 -3.90
N TYR A 296 -25.25 -56.07 -4.03
CA TYR A 296 -26.69 -55.80 -4.17
C TYR A 296 -27.46 -55.94 -2.84
N GLY A 297 -26.81 -56.44 -1.79
CA GLY A 297 -27.35 -56.43 -0.43
C GLY A 297 -28.72 -57.10 -0.28
N GLU A 298 -29.59 -56.46 0.51
CA GLU A 298 -30.90 -56.99 0.90
C GLU A 298 -31.95 -56.97 -0.23
N GLU A 299 -31.69 -56.25 -1.33
CA GLU A 299 -32.60 -56.22 -2.49
C GLU A 299 -32.55 -57.54 -3.30
N LEU A 300 -31.51 -58.36 -3.10
CA LEU A 300 -31.28 -59.59 -3.84
C LEU A 300 -32.11 -60.76 -3.29
N ARG A 301 -33.09 -61.23 -4.06
CA ARG A 301 -33.82 -62.47 -3.76
C ARG A 301 -33.10 -63.69 -4.35
N ILE A 302 -32.64 -64.60 -3.49
CA ILE A 302 -31.92 -65.81 -3.90
C ILE A 302 -32.90 -66.97 -4.04
N ILE A 303 -33.02 -67.53 -5.24
CA ILE A 303 -33.90 -68.66 -5.54
C ILE A 303 -33.06 -69.78 -6.17
N ARG A 304 -33.37 -71.04 -5.84
CA ARG A 304 -32.82 -72.22 -6.52
C ARG A 304 -33.89 -72.85 -7.39
N ILE A 305 -33.51 -73.27 -8.60
CA ILE A 305 -34.41 -74.01 -9.50
C ILE A 305 -34.94 -75.25 -8.76
N GLY A 306 -36.27 -75.34 -8.60
CA GLY A 306 -36.94 -76.44 -7.90
C GLY A 306 -37.50 -76.09 -6.50
N GLN A 307 -37.18 -74.92 -5.94
CA GLN A 307 -37.89 -74.39 -4.75
C GLN A 307 -39.06 -73.52 -5.21
N ARG A 308 -40.29 -73.81 -4.75
CA ARG A 308 -41.40 -72.85 -4.87
C ARG A 308 -41.09 -71.69 -3.92
N GLY A 309 -40.89 -70.50 -4.49
CA GLY A 309 -40.55 -69.27 -3.76
C GLY A 309 -41.67 -68.76 -2.88
#